data_AF-A0A6B9T882-F1
#
_entry.id   AF-A0A6B9T882-F1
#
_cell.length_a   1.000
_cell.length_b   1.000
_cell.length_c   1.000
_cell.angle_alpha   90.00
_cell.angle_beta   90.00
_cell.angle_gamma   90.00
#
_symmetry.space_group_name_H-M   'P 1'
#
loop_
_entity.id
_entity.type
_entity.pdbx_description
1 polymer ?
#
loop_
_entity_poly.entity_id
_entity_poly.type
_entity_poly.pdbx_seq_one_letter_code
_entity_poly.pdbx_strand_id
1 'polypeptide(L)'
;MACTCGCGNSYDFRPIGHWICHRCHAINDAGPYGSQRRSSVMDPDEVDRMVVEGIEFAEHADASVRAHPDSWQAWYSLGATYAARGNLMEAGLVWTKAGTLAGTDDVLEKLVERCSERMSGCLSTVVKSGGKTNQPYMYGLEHMALSRLGGRVSFCRRTYDGVCREITGMPPREAFGLRNMASLILLQRTMVLPDIREHVPLLRTVVEDADVFREASKKGSNPIKRMISRKSSEYTDHLSEPYRLALDEVEGAISGVGSEELDRLASLQRDDGTAAFVGRLSAAVKAGAEVAYLRATKAGQSEISEKESEMRADIDAYVSMYMSGDASVVNDPPIYIG
;
A
#
# COMPACT_ATOMS: atom_id res chain seq x y z
N MET A 1 -24.66 -3.22 -5.26
CA MET A 1 -25.12 -3.97 -4.07
C MET A 1 -23.92 -4.05 -3.14
N ALA A 2 -24.09 -3.67 -1.88
CA ALA A 2 -23.05 -3.86 -0.89
C ALA A 2 -22.87 -5.36 -0.60
N CYS A 3 -21.64 -5.84 -0.56
CA CYS A 3 -21.34 -7.23 -0.22
C CYS A 3 -21.13 -7.36 1.27
N THR A 4 -21.75 -8.36 1.89
CA THR A 4 -21.67 -8.58 3.34
C THR A 4 -20.94 -9.89 3.59
N CYS A 5 -19.92 -9.86 4.45
CA CYS A 5 -19.25 -11.07 4.91
C CYS A 5 -20.05 -11.72 6.06
N GLY A 6 -19.86 -13.02 6.28
CA GLY A 6 -20.41 -13.73 7.45
C GLY A 6 -19.99 -13.13 8.81
N CYS A 7 -18.90 -12.36 8.87
CA CYS A 7 -18.49 -11.62 10.07
C CYS A 7 -19.31 -10.34 10.33
N GLY A 8 -20.30 -10.02 9.49
CA GLY A 8 -21.17 -8.87 9.60
C GLY A 8 -20.61 -7.57 9.00
N ASN A 9 -19.42 -7.60 8.39
CA ASN A 9 -18.84 -6.43 7.74
C ASN A 9 -19.38 -6.26 6.30
N SER A 10 -19.69 -5.02 5.93
CA SER A 10 -20.26 -4.68 4.62
C SER A 10 -19.29 -3.83 3.79
N TYR A 11 -19.26 -4.09 2.49
CA TYR A 11 -18.34 -3.47 1.53
C TYR A 11 -19.07 -2.84 0.35
N ASP A 12 -18.65 -1.64 -0.03
CA ASP A 12 -19.21 -0.90 -1.15
C ASP A 12 -18.40 -1.13 -2.43
N PHE A 13 -18.40 -2.37 -2.92
CA PHE A 13 -17.89 -2.71 -4.26
C PHE A 13 -18.71 -3.86 -4.87
N ARG A 14 -18.57 -4.06 -6.18
CA ARG A 14 -19.18 -5.19 -6.89
C ARG A 14 -18.16 -6.34 -6.99
N PRO A 15 -18.43 -7.51 -6.39
CA PRO A 15 -17.51 -8.64 -6.40
C PRO A 15 -17.50 -9.30 -7.77
N ILE A 16 -16.39 -9.95 -8.07
CA ILE A 16 -16.13 -10.71 -9.29
C ILE A 16 -16.09 -12.19 -8.88
N GLY A 17 -17.25 -12.69 -8.48
CA GLY A 17 -17.37 -14.00 -7.85
C GLY A 17 -16.69 -14.06 -6.48
N HIS A 18 -15.46 -14.57 -6.44
CA HIS A 18 -14.69 -14.67 -5.20
C HIS A 18 -14.12 -13.32 -4.76
N TRP A 19 -14.13 -13.07 -3.45
CA TRP A 19 -13.54 -11.88 -2.81
C TRP A 19 -13.14 -12.18 -1.36
N ILE A 20 -12.23 -11.40 -0.79
CA ILE A 20 -11.63 -11.68 0.52
C ILE A 20 -12.05 -10.60 1.52
N CYS A 21 -12.63 -11.00 2.64
CA CYS A 21 -12.99 -10.04 3.68
C CYS A 21 -11.73 -9.45 4.32
N HIS A 22 -11.47 -8.16 4.13
CA HIS A 22 -10.32 -7.48 4.74
C HIS A 22 -10.31 -7.43 6.28
N ARG A 23 -11.40 -7.87 6.94
CA ARG A 23 -11.55 -7.85 8.40
C ARG A 23 -11.31 -9.22 9.03
N CYS A 24 -11.90 -10.27 8.47
CA CYS A 24 -11.78 -11.63 9.03
C CYS A 24 -11.04 -12.59 8.09
N HIS A 25 -10.56 -12.10 6.95
CA HIS A 25 -9.81 -12.84 5.95
C HIS A 25 -10.53 -14.04 5.32
N ALA A 26 -11.82 -14.21 5.57
CA ALA A 26 -12.63 -15.23 4.92
C ALA A 26 -12.73 -14.97 3.42
N ILE A 27 -12.54 -16.02 2.62
CA ILE A 27 -12.88 -16.03 1.20
C ILE A 27 -14.40 -16.19 1.10
N ASN A 28 -15.04 -15.24 0.41
CA ASN A 28 -16.48 -15.23 0.16
C ASN A 28 -16.72 -15.50 -1.32
N ASP A 29 -17.89 -16.07 -1.64
CA ASP A 29 -18.36 -16.29 -3.00
C ASP A 29 -19.70 -15.55 -3.21
N ALA A 30 -19.72 -14.59 -4.13
CA ALA A 30 -20.92 -13.85 -4.50
C ALA A 30 -21.77 -14.54 -5.59
N GLY A 31 -21.42 -15.77 -5.96
CA GLY A 31 -21.98 -16.48 -7.10
C GLY A 31 -21.31 -16.09 -8.43
N PRO A 32 -21.59 -16.83 -9.50
CA PRO A 32 -20.90 -16.67 -10.78
C PRO A 32 -21.05 -15.25 -11.34
N TYR A 33 -19.93 -14.70 -11.80
CA TYR A 33 -19.89 -13.43 -12.49
C TYR A 33 -20.12 -13.65 -14.00
N GLY A 34 -21.31 -13.30 -14.47
CA GLY A 34 -21.70 -13.51 -15.86
C GLY A 34 -22.27 -14.91 -16.11
N SER A 35 -22.42 -15.28 -17.38
CA SER A 35 -23.09 -16.52 -17.81
C SER A 35 -22.15 -17.61 -18.33
N GLN A 36 -20.86 -17.30 -18.53
CA GLN A 36 -19.92 -18.20 -19.17
C GLN A 36 -19.36 -19.27 -18.22
N ARG A 37 -19.32 -20.52 -18.69
CA ARG A 37 -18.62 -21.65 -18.05
C ARG A 37 -17.31 -21.94 -18.78
N ARG A 38 -16.34 -21.02 -18.71
CA ARG A 38 -14.99 -21.30 -19.22
C ARG A 38 -14.21 -22.07 -18.16
N SER A 39 -13.60 -23.19 -18.53
CA SER A 39 -12.83 -24.05 -17.63
C SER A 39 -11.33 -23.99 -17.90
N SER A 40 -10.83 -22.96 -18.58
CA SER A 40 -9.41 -22.82 -18.87
C SER A 40 -8.81 -21.71 -18.02
N VAL A 41 -7.67 -21.98 -17.41
CA VAL A 41 -6.82 -20.97 -16.77
C VAL A 41 -6.33 -20.00 -17.83
N MET A 42 -6.45 -18.69 -17.56
CA MET A 42 -5.92 -17.66 -18.46
C MET A 42 -4.39 -17.61 -18.37
N ASP A 43 -3.74 -17.43 -19.51
CA ASP A 43 -2.30 -17.19 -19.55
C ASP A 43 -1.98 -15.79 -18.97
N PRO A 44 -1.04 -15.66 -18.02
CA PRO A 44 -0.71 -14.37 -17.41
C PRO A 44 -0.28 -13.28 -18.40
N ASP A 45 0.40 -13.60 -19.50
CA ASP A 45 0.82 -12.61 -20.50
C ASP A 45 -0.39 -12.09 -21.29
N GLU A 46 -1.35 -12.96 -21.57
CA GLU A 46 -2.64 -12.56 -22.14
C GLU A 46 -3.43 -11.65 -21.18
N VAL A 47 -3.49 -11.99 -19.89
CA VAL A 47 -4.12 -11.13 -18.87
C VAL A 47 -3.48 -9.74 -18.87
N ASP A 48 -2.15 -9.68 -18.88
CA ASP A 48 -1.42 -8.40 -18.86
C ASP A 48 -1.73 -7.54 -20.08
N ARG A 49 -1.77 -8.17 -21.26
CA ARG A 49 -2.18 -7.50 -22.50
C ARG A 49 -3.60 -6.96 -22.39
N MET A 50 -4.56 -7.77 -21.92
CA MET A 50 -5.95 -7.36 -21.77
C MET A 50 -6.11 -6.18 -20.79
N VAL A 51 -5.37 -6.17 -19.69
CA VAL A 51 -5.34 -5.05 -18.74
C VAL A 51 -4.83 -3.77 -19.41
N VAL A 52 -3.72 -3.84 -20.15
CA VAL A 52 -3.13 -2.67 -20.84
C VAL A 52 -4.05 -2.15 -21.93
N GLU A 53 -4.70 -3.04 -22.67
CA GLU A 53 -5.62 -2.70 -23.76
C GLU A 53 -7.01 -2.30 -23.27
N GLY A 54 -7.30 -2.40 -21.97
CA GLY A 54 -8.60 -2.09 -21.39
C GLY A 54 -9.71 -3.06 -21.83
N ILE A 55 -9.35 -4.29 -22.18
CA ILE A 55 -10.30 -5.33 -22.56
C ILE A 55 -10.94 -5.89 -21.29
N GLU A 56 -12.26 -6.04 -21.28
CA GLU A 56 -13.00 -6.61 -20.14
C GLU A 56 -12.90 -8.15 -20.15
N PHE A 57 -12.53 -8.74 -19.01
CA PHE A 57 -12.32 -10.19 -18.86
C PHE A 57 -12.80 -10.77 -17.52
N ALA A 58 -13.57 -10.03 -16.73
CA ALA A 58 -14.03 -10.48 -15.41
C ALA A 58 -14.78 -11.82 -15.42
N GLU A 59 -15.59 -12.09 -16.44
CA GLU A 59 -16.31 -13.36 -16.55
C GLU A 59 -15.34 -14.54 -16.69
N HIS A 60 -14.25 -14.39 -17.45
CA HIS A 60 -13.25 -15.44 -17.61
C HIS A 60 -12.36 -15.54 -16.36
N ALA A 61 -12.00 -14.43 -15.72
CA ALA A 61 -11.26 -14.45 -14.47
C ALA A 61 -12.00 -15.22 -13.36
N ASP A 62 -13.30 -14.92 -13.15
CA ASP A 62 -14.13 -15.66 -12.18
C ASP A 62 -14.27 -17.14 -12.55
N ALA A 63 -14.60 -17.44 -13.80
CA ALA A 63 -14.75 -18.82 -14.26
C ALA A 63 -13.45 -19.63 -14.10
N SER A 64 -12.29 -19.00 -14.29
CA SER A 64 -10.97 -19.61 -14.08
C SER A 64 -10.76 -20.01 -12.63
N VAL A 65 -11.04 -19.12 -11.67
CA VAL A 65 -10.88 -19.41 -10.24
C VAL A 65 -11.85 -20.50 -9.78
N ARG A 66 -13.08 -20.50 -10.29
CA ARG A 66 -14.06 -21.55 -9.98
C ARG A 66 -13.65 -22.93 -10.50
N ALA A 67 -13.09 -22.98 -11.69
CA ALA A 67 -12.65 -24.23 -12.31
C ALA A 67 -11.32 -24.73 -11.74
N HIS A 68 -10.43 -23.82 -11.36
CA HIS A 68 -9.06 -24.10 -10.91
C HIS A 68 -8.70 -23.28 -9.67
N PRO A 69 -9.32 -23.56 -8.51
CA PRO A 69 -9.12 -22.79 -7.28
C PRO A 69 -7.71 -22.96 -6.69
N ASP A 70 -6.94 -23.94 -7.15
CA ASP A 70 -5.54 -24.21 -6.80
C ASP A 70 -4.53 -23.56 -7.76
N SER A 71 -4.98 -22.90 -8.83
CA SER A 71 -4.11 -22.24 -9.80
C SER A 71 -3.79 -20.80 -9.38
N TRP A 72 -2.51 -20.51 -9.13
CA TRP A 72 -2.07 -19.13 -8.88
C TRP A 72 -2.38 -18.20 -10.06
N GLN A 73 -2.35 -18.69 -11.29
CA GLN A 73 -2.67 -17.92 -12.50
C GLN A 73 -4.15 -17.51 -12.53
N ALA A 74 -5.05 -18.39 -12.08
CA ALA A 74 -6.47 -18.07 -11.97
C ALA A 74 -6.69 -16.94 -10.95
N TRP A 75 -6.09 -17.04 -9.76
CA TRP A 75 -6.14 -15.98 -8.75
C TRP A 75 -5.45 -14.69 -9.20
N TYR A 76 -4.32 -14.80 -9.91
CA TYR A 76 -3.65 -13.66 -10.52
C TYR A 76 -4.59 -12.89 -11.46
N SER A 77 -5.30 -13.61 -12.33
CA SER A 77 -6.26 -13.05 -13.27
C SER A 77 -7.37 -12.28 -12.56
N LEU A 78 -7.93 -12.86 -11.49
CA LEU A 78 -8.95 -12.21 -10.67
C LEU A 78 -8.43 -10.92 -10.01
N GLY A 79 -7.22 -10.95 -9.44
CA GLY A 79 -6.60 -9.77 -8.83
C GLY A 79 -6.31 -8.67 -9.86
N ALA A 80 -5.87 -9.04 -11.06
CA ALA A 80 -5.66 -8.10 -12.17
C ALA A 80 -6.98 -7.43 -12.60
N THR A 81 -8.09 -8.18 -12.62
CA THR A 81 -9.41 -7.59 -12.88
C THR A 81 -9.84 -6.61 -11.78
N TYR A 82 -9.63 -6.94 -10.51
CA TYR A 82 -9.92 -6.01 -9.41
C TYR A 82 -9.07 -4.74 -9.49
N ALA A 83 -7.77 -4.88 -9.80
CA ALA A 83 -6.86 -3.76 -9.97
C ALA A 83 -7.28 -2.84 -11.13
N ALA A 84 -7.63 -3.41 -12.28
CA ALA A 84 -8.10 -2.67 -13.45
C ALA A 84 -9.39 -1.88 -13.17
N ARG A 85 -10.22 -2.33 -12.22
CA ARG A 85 -11.43 -1.62 -11.76
C ARG A 85 -11.20 -0.67 -10.59
N GLY A 86 -9.94 -0.45 -10.19
CA GLY A 86 -9.58 0.43 -9.08
C GLY A 86 -9.80 -0.14 -7.68
N ASN A 87 -10.16 -1.42 -7.55
CA ASN A 87 -10.27 -2.10 -6.27
C ASN A 87 -8.91 -2.72 -5.89
N LEU A 88 -7.98 -1.84 -5.50
CA LEU A 88 -6.60 -2.20 -5.18
C LEU A 88 -6.47 -3.00 -3.88
N MET A 89 -7.40 -2.80 -2.93
CA MET A 89 -7.52 -3.58 -1.71
C MET A 89 -7.76 -5.07 -2.03
N GLU A 90 -8.82 -5.39 -2.79
CA GLU A 90 -9.11 -6.78 -3.17
C GLU A 90 -8.02 -7.35 -4.08
N ALA A 91 -7.45 -6.55 -4.99
CA ALA A 91 -6.35 -7.00 -5.83
C ALA A 91 -5.17 -7.50 -5.00
N GLY A 92 -4.75 -6.74 -3.99
CA GLY A 92 -3.67 -7.13 -3.09
C GLY A 92 -3.97 -8.38 -2.26
N LEU A 93 -5.20 -8.50 -1.73
CA LEU A 93 -5.65 -9.69 -0.99
C LEU A 93 -5.65 -10.94 -1.89
N VAL A 94 -6.22 -10.82 -3.09
CA VAL A 94 -6.29 -11.91 -4.08
C VAL A 94 -4.90 -12.31 -4.57
N TRP A 95 -4.00 -11.35 -4.81
CA TRP A 95 -2.62 -11.67 -5.18
C TRP A 95 -1.82 -12.28 -4.05
N THR A 96 -2.15 -11.96 -2.79
CA THR A 96 -1.59 -12.69 -1.65
C THR A 96 -2.03 -14.16 -1.67
N LYS A 97 -3.31 -14.43 -1.98
CA LYS A 97 -3.77 -15.81 -2.21
C LYS A 97 -3.01 -16.49 -3.35
N ALA A 98 -2.82 -15.81 -4.48
CA ALA A 98 -2.03 -16.33 -5.60
C ALA A 98 -0.58 -16.67 -5.16
N GLY A 99 0.03 -15.82 -4.33
CA GLY A 99 1.36 -16.05 -3.74
C GLY A 99 1.45 -17.35 -2.95
N THR A 100 0.42 -17.72 -2.19
CA THR A 100 0.39 -19.01 -1.45
C THR A 100 0.35 -20.24 -2.35
N LEU A 101 -0.16 -20.08 -3.56
CA LEU A 101 -0.27 -21.15 -4.56
C LEU A 101 0.95 -21.19 -5.50
N ALA A 102 1.90 -20.26 -5.36
CA ALA A 102 3.14 -20.26 -6.12
C ALA A 102 4.04 -21.41 -5.64
N GLY A 103 4.07 -22.49 -6.42
CA GLY A 103 4.72 -23.76 -6.06
C GLY A 103 6.24 -23.72 -5.97
N THR A 104 6.90 -22.68 -6.49
CA THR A 104 8.36 -22.47 -6.35
C THR A 104 8.67 -21.00 -6.09
N ASP A 105 9.87 -20.73 -5.58
CA ASP A 105 10.32 -19.36 -5.31
C ASP A 105 10.56 -18.56 -6.60
N ASP A 106 10.99 -19.20 -7.70
CA ASP A 106 11.11 -18.54 -9.00
C ASP A 106 9.74 -18.13 -9.57
N VAL A 107 8.70 -18.94 -9.31
CA VAL A 107 7.32 -18.59 -9.69
C VAL A 107 6.81 -17.45 -8.81
N LEU A 108 7.08 -17.49 -7.50
CA LEU A 108 6.70 -16.40 -6.59
C LEU A 108 7.40 -15.09 -6.97
N GLU A 109 8.70 -15.12 -7.27
CA GLU A 109 9.45 -13.93 -7.66
C GLU A 109 8.84 -13.27 -8.90
N LYS A 110 8.61 -14.05 -9.97
CA LYS A 110 7.95 -13.56 -11.20
C LYS A 110 6.53 -13.04 -10.94
N LEU A 111 5.78 -13.71 -10.05
CA LEU A 111 4.44 -13.28 -9.66
C LEU A 111 4.50 -11.93 -8.94
N VAL A 112 5.43 -11.74 -7.99
CA VAL A 112 5.59 -10.47 -7.26
C VAL A 112 5.96 -9.34 -8.21
N GLU A 113 6.90 -9.57 -9.13
CA GLU A 113 7.28 -8.59 -10.15
C GLU A 113 6.07 -8.18 -11.00
N ARG A 114 5.33 -9.18 -11.50
CA ARG A 114 4.14 -8.97 -12.32
C ARG A 114 3.05 -8.21 -11.57
N CYS A 115 2.75 -8.60 -10.33
CA CYS A 115 1.78 -7.90 -9.49
C CYS A 115 2.21 -6.46 -9.23
N SER A 116 3.50 -6.19 -9.01
CA SER A 116 4.03 -4.83 -8.80
C SER A 116 3.79 -3.93 -10.01
N GLU A 117 4.07 -4.45 -11.21
CA GLU A 117 3.86 -3.74 -12.47
C GLU A 117 2.37 -3.49 -12.73
N ARG A 118 1.52 -4.49 -12.49
CA ARG A 118 0.06 -4.32 -12.64
C ARG A 118 -0.50 -3.34 -11.62
N MET A 119 -0.12 -3.44 -10.35
CA MET A 119 -0.59 -2.55 -9.29
C MET A 119 -0.28 -1.09 -9.64
N SER A 120 0.97 -0.79 -9.96
CA SER A 120 1.42 0.56 -10.30
C SER A 120 0.79 1.09 -11.59
N GLY A 121 0.69 0.25 -12.63
CA GLY A 121 0.06 0.60 -13.91
C GLY A 121 -1.45 0.88 -13.79
N CYS A 122 -2.19 0.01 -13.10
CA CYS A 122 -3.62 0.18 -12.87
C CYS A 122 -3.91 1.40 -11.99
N LEU A 123 -3.21 1.56 -10.86
CA LEU A 123 -3.34 2.74 -10.01
C LEU A 123 -3.12 4.03 -10.80
N SER A 124 -2.04 4.09 -11.58
CA SER A 124 -1.72 5.27 -12.40
C SER A 124 -2.78 5.52 -13.47
N THR A 125 -3.28 4.48 -14.13
CA THR A 125 -4.31 4.58 -15.16
C THR A 125 -5.63 5.09 -14.59
N VAL A 126 -6.09 4.53 -13.48
CA VAL A 126 -7.35 4.94 -12.84
C VAL A 126 -7.27 6.38 -12.35
N VAL A 127 -6.14 6.79 -11.77
CA VAL A 127 -5.95 8.19 -11.36
C VAL A 127 -5.91 9.14 -12.56
N LYS A 128 -5.22 8.78 -13.66
CA LYS A 128 -5.21 9.57 -14.91
C LYS A 128 -6.60 9.75 -15.50
N SER A 129 -7.45 8.73 -15.42
CA SER A 129 -8.83 8.80 -15.93
C SER A 129 -9.81 9.48 -14.96
N GLY A 130 -9.34 9.98 -13.81
CA GLY A 130 -10.20 10.57 -12.78
C GLY A 130 -11.10 9.56 -12.06
N GLY A 131 -10.77 8.27 -12.15
CA GLY A 131 -11.48 7.21 -11.45
C GLY A 131 -11.18 7.20 -9.95
N LYS A 132 -11.96 6.42 -9.21
CA LYS A 132 -11.76 6.23 -7.77
C LYS A 132 -11.00 4.92 -7.53
N THR A 133 -10.05 4.96 -6.62
CA THR A 133 -9.39 3.77 -6.07
C THR A 133 -9.52 3.75 -4.56
N ASN A 134 -9.49 2.56 -3.96
CA ASN A 134 -9.24 2.42 -2.53
C ASN A 134 -7.73 2.27 -2.25
N GLN A 135 -7.35 2.34 -0.98
CA GLN A 135 -5.98 2.09 -0.57
C GLN A 135 -5.58 0.65 -0.93
N PRO A 136 -4.41 0.41 -1.54
CA PRO A 136 -3.96 -0.93 -1.88
C PRO A 136 -3.60 -1.71 -0.62
N TYR A 137 -3.83 -3.01 -0.66
CA TYR A 137 -3.31 -3.97 0.31
C TYR A 137 -1.95 -4.48 -0.19
N MET A 138 -0.86 -4.20 0.53
CA MET A 138 0.50 -4.51 0.05
C MET A 138 1.22 -5.55 0.90
N TYR A 139 1.00 -5.53 2.21
CA TYR A 139 1.87 -6.22 3.17
C TYR A 139 1.80 -7.75 3.12
N GLY A 140 0.69 -8.37 2.66
CA GLY A 140 0.62 -9.83 2.55
C GLY A 140 1.60 -10.42 1.53
N LEU A 141 1.56 -9.92 0.29
CA LEU A 141 2.49 -10.35 -0.73
C LEU A 141 3.93 -9.87 -0.45
N GLU A 142 4.10 -8.70 0.18
CA GLU A 142 5.42 -8.23 0.65
C GLU A 142 6.02 -9.17 1.71
N HIS A 143 5.23 -9.59 2.70
CA HIS A 143 5.65 -10.54 3.73
C HIS A 143 6.10 -11.87 3.12
N MET A 144 5.37 -12.38 2.12
CA MET A 144 5.80 -13.59 1.39
C MET A 144 7.12 -13.38 0.65
N ALA A 145 7.31 -12.23 0.01
CA ALA A 145 8.55 -11.90 -0.68
C ALA A 145 9.75 -11.83 0.28
N LEU A 146 9.56 -11.24 1.47
CA LEU A 146 10.60 -11.20 2.50
C LEU A 146 10.90 -12.59 3.06
N SER A 147 9.88 -13.31 3.54
CA SER A 147 10.03 -14.59 4.23
C SER A 147 10.51 -15.74 3.33
N ARG A 148 10.06 -15.80 2.06
CA ARG A 148 10.44 -16.87 1.13
C ARG A 148 11.60 -16.50 0.21
N LEU A 149 11.71 -15.23 -0.20
CA LEU A 149 12.68 -14.82 -1.22
C LEU A 149 13.87 -14.06 -0.62
N GLY A 150 13.89 -13.79 0.69
CA GLY A 150 14.98 -13.07 1.36
C GLY A 150 15.15 -11.64 0.85
N GLY A 151 14.07 -11.01 0.38
CA GLY A 151 14.10 -9.64 -0.13
C GLY A 151 14.68 -9.48 -1.54
N ARG A 152 14.90 -10.57 -2.30
CA ARG A 152 15.29 -10.52 -3.74
C ARG A 152 14.39 -9.60 -4.57
N VAL A 153 13.11 -9.58 -4.22
CA VAL A 153 12.09 -8.71 -4.80
C VAL A 153 11.25 -8.11 -3.68
N SER A 154 10.76 -6.88 -3.88
CA SER A 154 9.82 -6.20 -2.97
C SER A 154 8.63 -5.71 -3.76
N PHE A 155 7.44 -6.20 -3.40
CA PHE A 155 6.17 -5.77 -3.96
C PHE A 155 5.92 -4.28 -3.68
N CYS A 156 6.13 -3.84 -2.44
CA CYS A 156 5.97 -2.45 -2.05
C CYS A 156 6.93 -1.54 -2.81
N ARG A 157 8.24 -1.85 -2.82
CA ARG A 157 9.24 -0.99 -3.45
C ARG A 157 9.08 -0.90 -4.96
N ARG A 158 8.86 -2.02 -5.65
CA ARG A 158 8.67 -2.00 -7.11
C ARG A 158 7.39 -1.29 -7.51
N THR A 159 6.31 -1.45 -6.74
CA THR A 159 5.08 -0.69 -6.97
C THR A 159 5.32 0.80 -6.77
N TYR A 160 6.03 1.20 -5.72
CA TYR A 160 6.44 2.58 -5.47
C TYR A 160 7.21 3.17 -6.66
N ASP A 161 8.29 2.49 -7.07
CA ASP A 161 9.14 2.96 -8.18
C ASP A 161 8.34 3.03 -9.50
N GLY A 162 7.41 2.10 -9.72
CA GLY A 162 6.45 2.14 -10.83
C GLY A 162 5.56 3.39 -10.81
N VAL A 163 4.94 3.69 -9.66
CA VAL A 163 4.09 4.87 -9.49
C VAL A 163 4.89 6.16 -9.66
N CYS A 164 6.09 6.26 -9.06
CA CYS A 164 6.93 7.45 -9.17
C CYS A 164 7.39 7.75 -10.60
N ARG A 165 7.63 6.73 -11.44
CA ARG A 165 7.90 6.92 -12.87
C ARG A 165 6.75 7.62 -13.60
N GLU A 166 5.51 7.30 -13.23
CA GLU A 166 4.31 7.86 -13.85
C GLU A 166 4.02 9.31 -13.43
N ILE A 167 4.48 9.74 -12.25
CA ILE A 167 4.22 11.08 -11.69
C ILE A 167 4.84 12.20 -12.54
N THR A 168 6.05 12.00 -13.10
CA THR A 168 6.83 13.04 -13.79
C THR A 168 6.11 13.69 -14.98
N GLY A 169 5.10 13.01 -15.56
CA GLY A 169 4.30 13.51 -16.68
C GLY A 169 2.88 14.00 -16.30
N MET A 170 2.51 13.99 -15.02
CA MET A 170 1.13 14.23 -14.61
C MET A 170 0.79 15.71 -14.37
N PRO A 171 -0.50 16.09 -14.53
CA PRO A 171 -0.96 17.35 -14.01
C PRO A 171 -0.87 17.39 -12.46
N PRO A 172 -0.73 18.57 -11.83
CA PRO A 172 -0.33 18.67 -10.43
C PRO A 172 -1.26 17.96 -9.43
N ARG A 173 -2.57 17.93 -9.72
CA ARG A 173 -3.56 17.31 -8.83
C ARG A 173 -3.42 15.78 -8.82
N GLU A 174 -3.28 15.18 -9.99
CA GLU A 174 -3.11 13.75 -10.18
C GLU A 174 -1.72 13.32 -9.67
N ALA A 175 -0.68 14.11 -9.94
CA ALA A 175 0.66 13.92 -9.41
C ALA A 175 0.67 13.87 -7.87
N PHE A 176 -0.03 14.82 -7.23
CA PHE A 176 -0.21 14.84 -5.78
C PHE A 176 -0.92 13.58 -5.26
N GLY A 177 -2.03 13.18 -5.90
CA GLY A 177 -2.79 11.99 -5.52
C GLY A 177 -1.95 10.72 -5.59
N LEU A 178 -1.21 10.51 -6.68
CA LEU A 178 -0.29 9.39 -6.81
C LEU A 178 0.84 9.44 -5.80
N ARG A 179 1.37 10.64 -5.49
CA ARG A 179 2.46 10.75 -4.53
C ARG A 179 2.05 10.31 -3.14
N ASN A 180 0.87 10.73 -2.68
CA ASN A 180 0.33 10.30 -1.39
C ASN A 180 0.13 8.78 -1.35
N MET A 181 -0.38 8.19 -2.43
CA MET A 181 -0.53 6.73 -2.55
C MET A 181 0.83 6.01 -2.53
N ALA A 182 1.84 6.55 -3.20
CA ALA A 182 3.20 6.01 -3.19
C ALA A 182 3.78 5.99 -1.77
N SER A 183 3.64 7.09 -1.01
CA SER A 183 4.09 7.14 0.39
C SER A 183 3.41 6.08 1.26
N LEU A 184 2.09 5.88 1.10
CA LEU A 184 1.33 4.84 1.81
C LEU A 184 1.77 3.42 1.43
N ILE A 185 2.20 3.19 0.19
CA ILE A 185 2.75 1.90 -0.25
C ILE A 185 4.06 1.59 0.49
N LEU A 186 4.96 2.56 0.63
CA LEU A 186 6.20 2.37 1.39
C LEU A 186 5.94 2.22 2.89
N LEU A 187 4.98 2.97 3.44
CA LEU A 187 4.57 2.80 4.84
C LEU A 187 4.08 1.38 5.12
N GLN A 188 3.32 0.77 4.22
CA GLN A 188 2.89 -0.62 4.39
C GLN A 188 4.05 -1.62 4.42
N ARG A 189 5.21 -1.29 3.82
CA ARG A 189 6.41 -2.13 3.94
C ARG A 189 6.96 -2.13 5.36
N THR A 190 6.91 -1.02 6.09
CA THR A 190 7.43 -0.97 7.48
C THR A 190 6.67 -1.92 8.40
N MET A 191 5.42 -2.30 8.06
CA MET A 191 4.64 -3.25 8.84
C MET A 191 5.29 -4.63 8.92
N VAL A 192 6.05 -5.03 7.91
CA VAL A 192 6.67 -6.37 7.82
C VAL A 192 8.18 -6.33 8.03
N LEU A 193 8.70 -5.21 8.53
CA LEU A 193 10.11 -5.01 8.83
C LEU A 193 10.26 -4.88 10.35
N PRO A 194 10.75 -5.91 11.05
CA PRO A 194 10.90 -5.87 12.49
C PRO A 194 12.01 -4.91 12.95
N ASP A 195 12.98 -4.60 12.08
CA ASP A 195 14.11 -3.74 12.39
C ASP A 195 13.85 -2.28 11.98
N ILE A 196 13.85 -1.38 12.97
CA ILE A 196 13.61 0.06 12.74
C ILE A 196 14.66 0.70 11.83
N ARG A 197 15.87 0.13 11.74
CA ARG A 197 16.93 0.63 10.83
C ARG A 197 16.51 0.52 9.38
N GLU A 198 15.71 -0.50 9.03
CA GLU A 198 15.19 -0.69 7.69
C GLU A 198 14.09 0.33 7.33
N HIS A 199 13.51 1.01 8.34
CA HIS A 199 12.52 2.07 8.11
C HIS A 199 13.17 3.37 7.64
N VAL A 200 14.38 3.68 8.12
CA VAL A 200 15.14 4.89 7.77
C VAL A 200 15.21 5.14 6.26
N PRO A 201 15.70 4.19 5.41
CA PRO A 201 15.75 4.43 3.97
C PRO A 201 14.36 4.60 3.33
N LEU A 202 13.30 4.00 3.90
CA LEU A 202 11.93 4.14 3.40
C LEU A 202 11.36 5.53 3.71
N LEU A 203 11.50 5.98 4.96
CA LEU A 203 11.08 7.32 5.41
C LEU A 203 11.85 8.40 4.65
N ARG A 204 13.18 8.26 4.57
CA ARG A 204 14.04 9.19 3.82
C ARG A 204 13.63 9.27 2.35
N THR A 205 13.36 8.12 1.71
CA THR A 205 12.87 8.11 0.33
C THR A 205 11.62 8.99 0.21
N VAL A 206 10.61 8.80 1.08
CA VAL A 206 9.36 9.59 1.03
C VAL A 206 9.62 11.10 1.19
N VAL A 207 10.50 11.47 2.13
CA VAL A 207 10.83 12.87 2.42
C VAL A 207 11.57 13.54 1.26
N GLU A 208 12.65 12.92 0.77
CA GLU A 208 13.44 13.45 -0.35
C GLU A 208 12.59 13.65 -1.59
N ASP A 209 11.74 12.67 -1.86
CA ASP A 209 10.83 12.72 -2.98
C ASP A 209 9.86 13.90 -2.84
N ALA A 210 9.24 14.08 -1.67
CA ALA A 210 8.36 15.22 -1.38
C ALA A 210 9.07 16.57 -1.61
N ASP A 211 10.33 16.68 -1.19
CA ASP A 211 11.15 17.87 -1.40
C ASP A 211 11.44 18.11 -2.89
N VAL A 212 11.77 17.06 -3.67
CA VAL A 212 11.94 17.16 -5.13
C VAL A 212 10.67 17.69 -5.81
N PHE A 213 9.50 17.22 -5.38
CA PHE A 213 8.21 17.68 -5.92
C PHE A 213 7.95 19.16 -5.60
N ARG A 214 8.24 19.60 -4.37
CA ARG A 214 8.16 21.02 -3.98
C ARG A 214 9.06 21.89 -4.83
N GLU A 215 10.31 21.48 -5.05
CA GLU A 215 11.25 22.27 -5.86
C GLU A 215 10.85 22.32 -7.34
N ALA A 216 10.33 21.23 -7.90
CA ALA A 216 9.77 21.22 -9.25
C ALA A 216 8.58 22.19 -9.39
N SER A 217 7.74 22.26 -8.35
CA SER A 217 6.52 23.07 -8.32
C SER A 217 6.77 24.58 -8.42
N LYS A 218 7.98 25.07 -8.11
CA LYS A 218 8.38 26.49 -8.16
C LYS A 218 8.69 27.00 -9.59
N LYS A 219 9.01 26.10 -10.52
CA LYS A 219 9.61 26.44 -11.84
C LYS A 219 8.61 26.83 -12.95
N GLY A 220 7.30 26.88 -12.68
CA GLY A 220 6.27 27.18 -13.69
C GLY A 220 6.15 28.66 -14.10
N SER A 221 5.99 28.93 -15.40
CA SER A 221 5.83 30.28 -15.98
C SER A 221 4.38 30.79 -16.03
N ASN A 222 3.38 29.90 -16.01
CA ASN A 222 1.95 30.25 -16.10
C ASN A 222 1.32 30.48 -14.71
N PRO A 223 0.69 31.64 -14.43
CA PRO A 223 0.14 31.99 -13.11
C PRO A 223 -0.90 31.01 -12.51
N ILE A 224 -1.84 30.50 -13.31
CA ILE A 224 -2.89 29.58 -12.83
C ILE A 224 -2.28 28.22 -12.48
N LYS A 225 -1.43 27.71 -13.39
CA LYS A 225 -0.68 26.47 -13.13
C LYS A 225 0.21 26.63 -11.90
N ARG A 226 0.81 27.80 -11.70
CA ARG A 226 1.65 28.12 -10.53
C ARG A 226 0.86 28.10 -9.23
N MET A 227 -0.36 28.63 -9.21
CA MET A 227 -1.23 28.59 -8.02
C MET A 227 -1.63 27.15 -7.64
N ILE A 228 -2.06 26.34 -8.62
CA ILE A 228 -2.42 24.94 -8.39
C ILE A 228 -1.20 24.12 -7.93
N SER A 229 -0.06 24.36 -8.57
CA SER A 229 1.24 23.77 -8.22
C SER A 229 1.65 24.12 -6.79
N ARG A 230 1.54 25.41 -6.40
CA ARG A 230 1.85 25.87 -5.04
C ARG A 230 0.97 25.18 -4.00
N LYS A 231 -0.35 25.11 -4.24
CA LYS A 231 -1.28 24.45 -3.32
C LYS A 231 -1.01 22.95 -3.20
N SER A 232 -0.67 22.28 -4.30
CA SER A 232 -0.29 20.85 -4.30
C SER A 232 1.01 20.62 -3.53
N SER A 233 1.98 21.53 -3.66
CA SER A 233 3.22 21.53 -2.88
C SER A 233 2.96 21.74 -1.39
N GLU A 234 2.14 22.73 -1.01
CA GLU A 234 1.77 22.98 0.39
C GLU A 234 1.13 21.73 1.03
N TYR A 235 0.24 21.04 0.32
CA TYR A 235 -0.32 19.77 0.80
C TYR A 235 0.71 18.65 0.88
N THR A 236 1.62 18.57 -0.09
CA THR A 236 2.70 17.57 -0.08
C THR A 236 3.59 17.78 1.14
N ASP A 237 3.92 19.02 1.48
CA ASP A 237 4.70 19.34 2.68
C ASP A 237 3.96 18.91 3.95
N HIS A 238 2.66 19.20 4.06
CA HIS A 238 1.87 18.78 5.22
C HIS A 238 1.74 17.25 5.35
N LEU A 239 1.56 16.54 4.25
CA LEU A 239 1.45 15.07 4.26
C LEU A 239 2.78 14.35 4.47
N SER A 240 3.91 15.01 4.18
CA SER A 240 5.25 14.46 4.42
C SER A 240 5.78 14.74 5.83
N GLU A 241 5.18 15.68 6.57
CA GLU A 241 5.58 16.05 7.93
C GLU A 241 5.72 14.87 8.92
N PRO A 242 4.74 13.95 9.05
CA PRO A 242 4.90 12.81 9.97
C PRO A 242 6.08 11.92 9.61
N TYR A 243 6.41 11.80 8.31
CA TYR A 243 7.56 11.03 7.85
C TYR A 243 8.88 11.73 8.18
N ARG A 244 8.93 13.07 8.07
CA ARG A 244 10.11 13.86 8.47
C ARG A 244 10.39 13.74 9.95
N LEU A 245 9.38 13.96 10.77
CA LEU A 245 9.49 13.83 12.23
C LEU A 245 9.89 12.41 12.65
N ALA A 246 9.28 11.38 12.06
CA ALA A 246 9.66 10.01 12.34
C ALA A 246 11.10 9.68 11.88
N LEU A 247 11.54 10.22 10.75
CA LEU A 247 12.92 10.05 10.28
C LEU A 247 13.91 10.65 11.27
N ASP A 248 13.70 11.91 11.66
CA ASP A 248 14.57 12.64 12.60
C ASP A 248 14.65 11.92 13.95
N GLU A 249 13.50 11.49 14.51
CA GLU A 249 13.44 10.81 15.80
C GLU A 249 14.10 9.41 15.75
N VAL A 250 13.90 8.65 14.67
CA VAL A 250 14.56 7.34 14.51
C VAL A 250 16.06 7.51 14.36
N GLU A 251 16.52 8.42 13.49
CA GLU A 251 17.95 8.68 13.29
C GLU A 251 18.61 9.16 14.58
N GLY A 252 17.95 10.03 15.34
CA GLY A 252 18.41 10.47 16.66
C GLY A 252 18.50 9.33 17.67
N ALA A 253 17.48 8.48 17.76
CA ALA A 253 17.40 7.42 18.76
C ALA A 253 18.36 6.26 18.51
N ILE A 254 18.62 5.90 17.25
CA ILE A 254 19.59 4.84 16.91
C ILE A 254 21.03 5.36 16.87
N SER A 255 21.23 6.68 16.84
CA SER A 255 22.56 7.28 16.83
C SER A 255 23.34 6.93 18.10
N GLY A 256 24.47 6.27 17.93
CA GLY A 256 25.33 5.85 19.04
C GLY A 256 24.91 4.55 19.74
N VAL A 257 23.84 3.88 19.27
CA VAL A 257 23.46 2.54 19.73
C VAL A 257 24.26 1.49 18.95
N GLY A 258 24.87 0.53 19.66
CA GLY A 258 25.68 -0.52 19.03
C GLY A 258 24.84 -1.47 18.17
N SER A 259 25.42 -1.99 17.08
CA SER A 259 24.73 -2.92 16.17
C SER A 259 24.19 -4.15 16.90
N GLU A 260 24.92 -4.70 17.87
CA GLU A 260 24.47 -5.86 18.66
C GLU A 260 23.18 -5.57 19.45
N GLU A 261 23.04 -4.35 19.99
CA GLU A 261 21.84 -3.96 20.72
C GLU A 261 20.66 -3.74 19.77
N LEU A 262 20.90 -3.14 18.60
CA LEU A 262 19.86 -2.97 17.58
C LEU A 262 19.40 -4.32 17.00
N ASP A 263 20.33 -5.27 16.80
CA ASP A 263 20.01 -6.63 16.38
C ASP A 263 19.18 -7.36 17.45
N ARG A 264 19.55 -7.17 18.73
CA ARG A 264 18.77 -7.69 19.87
C ARG A 264 17.36 -7.11 19.88
N LEU A 265 17.20 -5.79 19.75
CA LEU A 265 15.89 -5.13 19.73
C LEU A 265 15.03 -5.60 18.54
N ALA A 266 15.61 -5.69 17.34
CA ALA A 266 14.93 -6.21 16.16
C ALA A 266 14.42 -7.64 16.37
N SER A 267 15.22 -8.51 17.02
CA SER A 267 14.83 -9.90 17.29
C SER A 267 13.66 -10.07 18.27
N LEU A 268 13.31 -9.02 19.03
CA LEU A 268 12.14 -9.02 19.91
C LEU A 268 10.85 -8.68 19.16
N GLN A 269 10.96 -8.04 17.99
CA GLN A 269 9.82 -7.57 17.23
C GLN A 269 9.27 -8.67 16.33
N ARG A 270 7.96 -8.61 16.09
CA ARG A 270 7.29 -9.52 15.14
C ARG A 270 7.41 -9.00 13.71
N ASP A 271 7.54 -9.92 12.77
CA ASP A 271 7.58 -9.68 11.32
C ASP A 271 6.21 -9.91 10.64
N ASP A 272 5.20 -10.35 11.40
CA ASP A 272 3.84 -10.69 10.93
C ASP A 272 2.87 -9.50 10.84
N GLY A 273 3.39 -8.26 10.87
CA GLY A 273 2.54 -7.06 10.82
C GLY A 273 1.88 -6.66 12.13
N THR A 274 2.07 -7.41 13.22
CA THR A 274 1.42 -7.13 14.51
C THR A 274 2.26 -6.31 15.48
N ALA A 275 3.52 -6.00 15.15
CA ALA A 275 4.40 -5.24 16.04
C ALA A 275 3.80 -3.86 16.38
N ALA A 276 3.51 -3.63 17.67
CA ALA A 276 2.72 -2.48 18.07
C ALA A 276 3.39 -1.13 17.80
N PHE A 277 4.73 -1.08 17.79
CA PHE A 277 5.47 0.14 17.46
C PHE A 277 5.15 0.61 16.03
N VAL A 278 5.04 -0.28 15.04
CA VAL A 278 4.67 0.11 13.66
C VAL A 278 3.22 0.62 13.57
N GLY A 279 2.35 0.09 14.43
CA GLY A 279 0.99 0.63 14.61
C GLY A 279 0.99 2.11 14.99
N ARG A 280 1.96 2.54 15.82
CA ARG A 280 2.14 3.95 16.21
C ARG A 280 2.58 4.83 15.04
N LEU A 281 3.52 4.37 14.22
CA LEU A 281 3.90 5.11 13.00
C LEU A 281 2.69 5.28 12.05
N SER A 282 1.88 4.24 11.89
CA SER A 282 0.66 4.30 11.08
C SER A 282 -0.37 5.30 11.65
N ALA A 283 -0.54 5.32 12.97
CA ALA A 283 -1.40 6.28 13.65
C ALA A 283 -0.91 7.72 13.50
N ALA A 284 0.40 7.96 13.64
CA ALA A 284 1.02 9.27 13.41
C ALA A 284 0.80 9.78 11.98
N VAL A 285 0.99 8.93 10.97
CA VAL A 285 0.74 9.32 9.57
C VAL A 285 -0.73 9.68 9.35
N LYS A 286 -1.67 8.94 9.96
CA LYS A 286 -3.09 9.26 9.90
C LYS A 286 -3.41 10.59 10.57
N ALA A 287 -2.89 10.84 11.77
CA ALA A 287 -3.04 12.11 12.47
C ALA A 287 -2.45 13.27 11.65
N GLY A 288 -1.28 13.09 11.02
CA GLY A 288 -0.70 14.07 10.11
C GLY A 288 -1.58 14.37 8.89
N ALA A 289 -2.25 13.37 8.32
CA ALA A 289 -3.22 13.56 7.25
C ALA A 289 -4.46 14.35 7.73
N GLU A 290 -4.93 14.11 8.96
CA GLU A 290 -6.00 14.89 9.59
C GLU A 290 -5.57 16.35 9.81
N VAL A 291 -4.34 16.60 10.30
CA VAL A 291 -3.76 17.96 10.40
C VAL A 291 -3.74 18.66 9.04
N ALA A 292 -3.27 17.97 8.00
CA ALA A 292 -3.23 18.51 6.65
C ALA A 292 -4.64 18.90 6.15
N TYR A 293 -5.65 18.07 6.45
CA TYR A 293 -7.05 18.35 6.14
C TYR A 293 -7.58 19.57 6.91
N LEU A 294 -7.36 19.64 8.22
CA LEU A 294 -7.81 20.75 9.07
C LEU A 294 -7.19 22.09 8.63
N ARG A 295 -5.90 22.09 8.27
CA ARG A 295 -5.24 23.26 7.66
C ARG A 295 -5.87 23.64 6.32
N ALA A 296 -6.22 22.66 5.49
CA ALA A 296 -6.89 22.86 4.20
C ALA A 296 -8.26 23.53 4.34
N THR A 297 -9.03 23.13 5.35
CA THR A 297 -10.39 23.60 5.61
C THR A 297 -10.45 24.83 6.51
N LYS A 298 -9.30 25.34 6.96
CA LYS A 298 -9.18 26.49 7.89
C LYS A 298 -9.93 26.26 9.20
N ALA A 299 -9.79 25.06 9.74
CA ALA A 299 -10.32 24.71 11.06
C ALA A 299 -9.69 25.56 12.18
N GLY A 300 -10.23 25.45 13.39
CA GLY A 300 -9.73 26.20 14.55
C GLY A 300 -8.31 25.81 14.94
N GLN A 301 -7.50 26.79 15.38
CA GLN A 301 -6.11 26.54 15.80
C GLN A 301 -6.01 25.49 16.93
N SER A 302 -7.00 25.45 17.83
CA SER A 302 -7.06 24.45 18.91
C SER A 302 -7.14 23.02 18.37
N GLU A 303 -7.99 22.77 17.37
CA GLU A 303 -8.17 21.43 16.77
C GLU A 303 -6.91 21.00 16.01
N ILE A 304 -6.26 21.94 15.31
CA ILE A 304 -5.00 21.69 14.62
C ILE A 304 -3.91 21.31 15.63
N SER A 305 -3.77 22.07 16.72
CA SER A 305 -2.74 21.81 17.74
C SER A 305 -2.99 20.53 18.53
N GLU A 306 -4.24 20.15 18.76
CA GLU A 306 -4.59 18.85 19.35
C GLU A 306 -4.11 17.70 18.46
N LYS A 307 -4.44 17.73 17.17
CA LYS A 307 -4.01 16.70 16.22
C LYS A 307 -2.51 16.66 15.95
N GLU A 308 -1.84 17.81 15.97
CA GLU A 308 -0.38 17.87 15.93
C GLU A 308 0.26 17.22 17.17
N SER A 309 -0.37 17.40 18.34
CA SER A 309 0.11 16.79 19.58
C SER A 309 -0.09 15.27 19.56
N GLU A 310 -1.24 14.78 19.09
CA GLU A 310 -1.49 13.35 18.86
C GLU A 310 -0.44 12.75 17.91
N MET A 311 -0.20 13.39 16.76
CA MET A 311 0.78 12.95 15.77
C MET A 311 2.17 12.82 16.40
N ARG A 312 2.64 13.83 17.15
CA ARG A 312 3.95 13.80 17.80
C ARG A 312 4.03 12.71 18.87
N ALA A 313 2.99 12.58 19.69
CA ALA A 313 2.94 11.54 20.73
C ALA A 313 3.03 10.12 20.14
N ASP A 314 2.40 9.87 18.99
CA ASP A 314 2.51 8.57 18.31
C ASP A 314 3.89 8.36 17.68
N ILE A 315 4.59 9.40 17.20
CA ILE A 315 5.98 9.29 16.72
C ILE A 315 6.92 8.95 17.89
N ASP A 316 6.78 9.66 19.01
CA ASP A 316 7.57 9.38 20.22
C ASP A 316 7.31 7.95 20.72
N ALA A 317 6.05 7.50 20.70
CA ALA A 317 5.67 6.14 21.06
C ALA A 317 6.27 5.10 20.09
N TYR A 318 6.23 5.35 18.78
CA TYR A 318 6.83 4.49 17.76
C TYR A 318 8.32 4.22 18.05
N VAL A 319 9.09 5.25 18.36
CA VAL A 319 10.52 5.11 18.64
C VAL A 319 10.77 4.54 20.04
N SER A 320 10.12 5.07 21.07
CA SER A 320 10.35 4.62 22.46
C SER A 320 9.93 3.17 22.73
N MET A 321 8.84 2.70 22.10
CA MET A 321 8.44 1.29 22.17
C MET A 321 9.52 0.39 21.58
N TYR A 322 10.05 0.72 20.40
CA TYR A 322 11.14 -0.04 19.80
C TYR A 322 12.39 -0.04 20.68
N MET A 323 12.84 1.14 21.11
CA MET A 323 14.08 1.31 21.87
C MET A 323 14.04 0.69 23.27
N SER A 324 12.85 0.49 23.84
CA SER A 324 12.68 -0.22 25.12
C SER A 324 12.58 -1.74 24.94
N GLY A 325 12.53 -2.25 23.71
CA GLY A 325 12.32 -3.66 23.42
C GLY A 325 10.89 -4.12 23.70
N ASP A 326 9.90 -3.21 23.63
CA ASP A 326 8.49 -3.56 23.79
C ASP A 326 8.05 -4.50 22.64
N ALA A 327 7.69 -5.72 22.99
CA ALA A 327 7.23 -6.77 22.07
C ALA A 327 5.69 -6.87 22.02
N SER A 328 4.99 -5.82 22.46
CA SER A 328 3.53 -5.75 22.41
C SER A 328 3.01 -5.85 20.98
N VAL A 329 1.79 -6.36 20.87
CA VAL A 329 1.13 -6.59 19.59
C VAL A 329 -0.18 -5.83 19.49
N VAL A 330 -0.52 -5.38 18.29
CA VAL A 330 -1.87 -4.89 17.99
C VAL A 330 -2.80 -6.06 17.70
N ASN A 331 -4.03 -5.98 18.20
CA ASN A 331 -5.03 -7.03 18.00
C ASN A 331 -5.49 -7.05 16.53
N ASP A 332 -5.53 -8.26 15.98
CA ASP A 332 -5.76 -8.63 14.57
C ASP A 332 -4.52 -8.45 13.67
N PRO A 333 -3.90 -9.55 13.18
CA PRO A 333 -2.85 -9.44 12.19
C PRO A 333 -3.46 -8.78 10.95
N PRO A 334 -2.92 -7.63 10.50
CA PRO A 334 -3.39 -7.03 9.27
C PRO A 334 -3.13 -8.00 8.11
N ILE A 335 -2.08 -8.82 8.23
CA ILE A 335 -1.63 -9.76 7.20
C ILE A 335 -2.60 -10.93 7.04
N TYR A 336 -3.36 -10.90 5.95
CA TYR A 336 -3.86 -12.09 5.29
C TYR A 336 -2.70 -12.91 4.73
N ILE A 337 -2.62 -14.19 5.14
CA ILE A 337 -1.58 -15.14 4.71
C ILE A 337 -2.06 -16.16 3.67
N GLY A 338 -3.31 -16.05 3.19
CA GLY A 338 -3.89 -16.86 2.11
C GLY A 338 -4.61 -18.15 2.50
#